data_AF-A0A7S0DB40-F1
#
_entry.id   AF-A0A7S0DB40-F1
#
_cell.length_a   1.000
_cell.length_b   1.000
_cell.length_c   1.000
_cell.angle_alpha   90.00
_cell.angle_beta   90.00
_cell.angle_gamma   90.00
#
_symmetry.space_group_name_H-M   'P 1'
#
loop_
_entity.id
_entity.type
_entity.pdbx_description
1 polymer ?
#
loop_
_entity_poly.entity_id
_entity_poly.type
_entity_poly.pdbx_seq_one_letter_code
_entity_poly.pdbx_strand_id
1 'polypeptide(L)'
;AQKIADLEGKVIELNGRIERDKLVRKAMRISALKRRERVREEKRRARSGSPNTSRKPKNHTSTKLTGKQEFQRVLTTPDGFKAFHKFCQSDDSAHNPLFWRKVSEFLDESVGTLEDISHLEAAELDPKLVFSTPDPALQLAKTIFFDYIVQGSPNEVGISKGLVQRITKDIHRLLRNQCKENLIDMRRDLRAAQTEIFAFMANYTFRRFQSSDVYVHYRTTHPLLEQKTDIQTSGAPGATGGLISMLTSKLQF
;
A
#
# COMPACT_ATOMS: atom_id res chain seq x y z
N ALA A 1 -33.42 35.33 28.75
CA ALA A 1 -32.03 35.86 28.64
C ALA A 1 -31.04 35.03 29.46
N GLN A 2 -31.16 34.98 30.80
CA GLN A 2 -30.18 34.29 31.67
C GLN A 2 -29.90 32.81 31.32
N LYS A 3 -30.94 32.01 31.08
CA LYS A 3 -30.79 30.58 30.72
C LYS A 3 -30.03 30.33 29.41
N ILE A 4 -30.04 31.29 28.48
CA ILE A 4 -29.34 31.16 27.19
C ILE A 4 -27.84 31.41 27.41
N ALA A 5 -27.49 32.45 28.17
CA ALA A 5 -26.10 32.74 28.53
C ALA A 5 -25.45 31.58 29.33
N ASP A 6 -26.20 30.94 30.24
CA ASP A 6 -25.71 29.77 30.99
C ASP A 6 -25.46 28.56 30.09
N LEU A 7 -26.23 28.39 29.01
CA LEU A 7 -26.04 27.30 28.05
C LEU A 7 -24.84 27.57 27.12
N GLU A 8 -24.65 28.81 26.68
CA GLU A 8 -23.49 29.22 25.88
C GLU A 8 -22.18 29.02 26.66
N GLY A 9 -22.16 29.38 27.94
CA GLY A 9 -21.01 29.12 28.82
C GLY A 9 -20.65 27.63 28.92
N LYS A 10 -21.66 26.75 29.07
CA LYS A 10 -21.45 25.30 29.12
C LYS A 10 -20.94 24.71 27.81
N VAL A 11 -21.40 25.22 26.67
CA VAL A 11 -20.95 24.78 25.34
C VAL A 11 -19.47 25.14 25.13
N ILE A 12 -19.06 26.34 25.53
CA ILE A 12 -17.65 26.77 25.46
C ILE A 12 -16.78 25.87 26.34
N GLU A 13 -17.22 25.58 27.57
CA GLU A 13 -16.47 24.71 28.48
C GLU A 13 -16.34 23.28 27.94
N LEU A 14 -17.42 22.72 27.38
CA LEU A 14 -17.42 21.38 26.78
C LEU A 14 -16.49 21.31 25.56
N ASN A 15 -16.50 22.31 24.68
CA ASN A 15 -15.59 22.38 23.55
C ASN A 15 -14.13 22.47 24.01
N GLY A 16 -13.84 23.25 25.05
CA GLY A 16 -12.50 23.32 25.64
C GLY A 16 -12.03 22.00 26.29
N ARG A 17 -12.94 21.15 26.76
CA ARG A 17 -12.62 19.79 27.25
C ARG A 17 -12.35 18.83 26.08
N ILE A 18 -13.16 18.89 25.02
CA ILE A 18 -13.01 18.04 23.83
C ILE A 18 -11.65 18.28 23.15
N GLU A 19 -11.23 19.54 23.00
CA GLU A 19 -9.93 19.87 22.40
C GLU A 19 -8.76 19.41 23.27
N ARG A 20 -8.85 19.55 24.59
CA ARG A 20 -7.85 18.98 25.52
C ARG A 20 -7.74 17.47 25.38
N ASP A 21 -8.85 16.75 25.30
CA ASP A 21 -8.84 15.29 25.13
C ASP A 21 -8.27 14.85 23.77
N LYS A 22 -8.52 15.63 22.70
CA LYS A 22 -7.88 15.40 21.39
C LYS A 22 -6.36 15.55 21.48
N LEU A 23 -5.88 16.62 22.13
CA LEU A 23 -4.45 16.86 22.32
C LEU A 23 -3.79 15.78 23.17
N VAL A 24 -4.42 15.35 24.26
CA VAL A 24 -3.92 14.25 25.11
C VAL A 24 -3.81 12.93 24.32
N ARG A 25 -4.83 12.60 23.52
CA ARG A 25 -4.78 11.41 22.64
C ARG A 25 -3.66 11.50 21.59
N LYS A 26 -3.45 12.67 21.00
CA LYS A 26 -2.34 12.92 20.05
C LYS A 26 -0.99 12.74 20.73
N ALA A 27 -0.80 13.31 21.92
CA ALA A 27 0.42 13.18 22.72
C ALA A 27 0.72 11.72 23.11
N MET A 28 -0.30 10.95 23.50
CA MET A 28 -0.14 9.52 23.80
C MET A 28 0.28 8.72 22.56
N ARG A 29 -0.31 9.01 21.39
CA ARG A 29 0.06 8.34 20.13
C ARG A 29 1.52 8.61 19.74
N ILE A 30 1.97 9.86 19.90
CA ILE A 30 3.37 10.25 19.67
C ILE A 30 4.31 9.52 20.65
N SER A 31 3.98 9.49 21.94
CA SER A 31 4.77 8.78 22.95
C SER A 31 4.87 7.28 22.68
N ALA A 32 3.79 6.65 22.23
CA ALA A 32 3.77 5.24 21.85
C ALA A 32 4.65 4.96 20.62
N LEU A 33 4.66 5.85 19.62
CA LEU A 33 5.53 5.75 18.44
C LEU A 33 7.01 5.87 18.83
N LYS A 34 7.37 6.89 19.63
CA LYS A 34 8.74 7.06 20.14
C LYS A 34 9.23 5.87 20.96
N ARG A 35 8.35 5.20 21.71
CA ARG A 35 8.69 3.97 22.46
C ARG A 35 8.96 2.80 21.51
N ARG A 36 8.16 2.64 20.46
CA ARG A 36 8.36 1.59 19.44
C ARG A 36 9.66 1.77 18.66
N GLU A 37 10.03 3.02 18.33
CA GLU A 37 11.30 3.31 17.67
C GLU A 37 12.51 2.97 18.56
N ARG A 38 12.47 3.35 19.85
CA ARG A 38 13.52 2.98 20.81
C ARG A 38 13.74 1.47 20.89
N VAL A 39 12.66 0.69 20.96
CA VAL A 39 12.74 -0.78 20.97
C VAL A 39 13.32 -1.35 19.67
N ARG A 40 13.02 -0.75 18.52
CA ARG A 40 13.61 -1.18 17.24
C ARG A 40 15.11 -0.87 17.19
N GLU A 41 15.50 0.31 17.64
CA GLU A 41 16.90 0.74 17.66
C GLU A 41 17.75 -0.10 18.63
N GLU A 42 17.21 -0.42 19.80
CA GLU A 42 17.84 -1.32 20.77
C GLU A 42 18.05 -2.74 20.20
N LYS A 43 17.05 -3.25 19.45
CA LYS A 43 17.19 -4.51 18.70
C LYS A 43 18.22 -4.44 17.57
N ARG A 44 18.41 -3.29 16.91
CA ARG A 44 19.47 -3.11 15.91
C ARG A 44 20.84 -3.14 16.56
N ARG A 45 21.01 -2.44 17.69
CA ARG A 45 22.26 -2.42 18.47
C ARG A 45 22.64 -3.79 19.02
N ALA A 46 21.66 -4.57 19.49
CA ALA A 46 21.88 -5.95 19.93
C ALA A 46 22.34 -6.88 18.80
N ARG A 47 21.98 -6.59 17.54
CA ARG A 47 22.41 -7.38 16.37
C ARG A 47 23.79 -6.99 15.84
N SER A 48 24.26 -5.78 16.12
CA SER A 48 25.60 -5.30 15.71
C SER A 48 26.72 -5.67 16.67
N GLY A 49 26.42 -6.29 17.83
CA GLY A 49 27.41 -6.64 18.86
C GLY A 49 27.89 -8.09 18.88
N SER A 50 27.61 -8.91 17.87
CA SER A 50 28.02 -10.33 17.88
C SER A 50 29.43 -10.52 17.31
N PRO A 51 30.36 -11.18 18.03
CA PRO A 51 31.71 -11.44 17.55
C PRO A 51 31.72 -12.35 16.33
N ASN A 52 32.61 -12.01 15.40
CA ASN A 52 32.97 -12.74 14.19
C ASN A 52 33.07 -14.26 14.44
N THR A 53 32.28 -15.06 13.71
CA THR A 53 32.64 -16.44 13.41
C THR A 53 32.80 -16.55 11.89
N SER A 54 34.06 -16.62 11.46
CA SER A 54 34.45 -16.93 10.09
C SER A 54 33.74 -18.19 9.62
N ARG A 55 32.76 -18.04 8.73
CA ARG A 55 32.25 -19.13 7.92
C ARG A 55 32.63 -18.87 6.46
N LYS A 56 33.38 -19.83 5.92
CA LYS A 56 33.74 -19.96 4.51
C LYS A 56 32.56 -19.65 3.58
N PRO A 57 32.79 -19.05 2.41
CA PRO A 57 31.73 -18.74 1.46
C PRO A 57 31.12 -20.04 0.94
N LYS A 58 29.80 -20.22 1.13
CA LYS A 58 29.04 -21.27 0.48
C LYS A 58 28.74 -20.83 -0.96
N ASN A 59 29.06 -21.71 -1.89
CA ASN A 59 28.75 -21.60 -3.32
C ASN A 59 27.33 -21.09 -3.56
N HIS A 60 27.23 -20.09 -4.44
CA HIS A 60 26.00 -19.45 -4.86
C HIS A 60 25.02 -20.46 -5.47
N THR A 61 23.92 -20.71 -4.75
CA THR A 61 22.75 -21.38 -5.29
C THR A 61 21.89 -20.30 -5.96
N SER A 62 21.65 -20.44 -7.27
CA SER A 62 20.66 -19.64 -8.00
C SER A 62 19.37 -19.59 -7.18
N THR A 63 19.00 -18.40 -6.71
CA THR A 63 17.87 -18.23 -5.80
C THR A 63 16.59 -18.31 -6.61
N LYS A 64 16.08 -19.52 -6.85
CA LYS A 64 14.75 -19.72 -7.43
C LYS A 64 13.76 -18.86 -6.64
N LEU A 65 13.05 -17.97 -7.33
CA LEU A 65 11.99 -17.18 -6.72
C LEU A 65 10.98 -18.14 -6.07
N THR A 66 10.55 -17.84 -4.86
CA THR A 66 9.41 -18.55 -4.25
C THR A 66 8.16 -18.30 -5.09
N GLY A 67 7.20 -19.24 -5.11
CA GLY A 67 5.96 -19.08 -5.89
C GLY A 67 5.21 -17.77 -5.58
N LYS A 68 5.31 -17.24 -4.35
CA LYS A 68 4.75 -15.93 -3.98
C LYS A 68 5.50 -14.75 -4.60
N GLN A 69 6.82 -14.81 -4.69
CA GLN A 69 7.64 -13.76 -5.33
C GLN A 69 7.42 -13.75 -6.84
N GLU A 70 7.30 -14.93 -7.45
CA GLU A 70 6.96 -15.03 -8.87
C GLU A 70 5.57 -14.46 -9.13
N PHE A 71 4.57 -14.81 -8.32
CA PHE A 71 3.23 -14.25 -8.47
C PHE A 71 3.21 -12.72 -8.32
N GLN A 72 3.89 -12.20 -7.29
CA GLN A 72 4.02 -10.75 -7.11
C GLN A 72 4.60 -10.08 -8.37
N ARG A 73 5.62 -10.68 -8.99
CA ARG A 73 6.23 -10.16 -10.21
C ARG A 73 5.28 -10.22 -11.41
N VAL A 74 4.52 -11.31 -11.54
CA VAL A 74 3.48 -11.42 -12.57
C VAL A 74 2.46 -10.29 -12.40
N LEU A 75 2.01 -10.00 -11.19
CA LEU A 75 1.04 -8.92 -10.94
C LEU A 75 1.60 -7.50 -11.16
N THR A 76 2.90 -7.28 -10.93
CA THR A 76 3.50 -5.94 -11.04
C THR A 76 4.04 -5.60 -12.43
N THR A 77 4.26 -6.59 -13.30
CA THR A 77 4.73 -6.35 -14.67
C THR A 77 3.54 -6.18 -15.62
N PRO A 78 3.56 -5.22 -16.57
CA PRO A 78 2.45 -5.02 -17.50
C PRO A 78 2.06 -6.28 -18.28
N ASP A 79 3.05 -7.00 -18.83
CA ASP A 79 2.82 -8.22 -19.60
C ASP A 79 2.40 -9.40 -18.73
N GLY A 80 3.00 -9.54 -17.54
CA GLY A 80 2.61 -10.55 -16.58
C GLY A 80 1.16 -10.36 -16.12
N PHE A 81 0.77 -9.12 -15.83
CA PHE A 81 -0.59 -8.79 -15.45
C PHE A 81 -1.56 -9.08 -16.59
N LYS A 82 -1.21 -8.69 -17.82
CA LYS A 82 -2.04 -8.95 -19.01
C LYS A 82 -2.26 -10.45 -19.23
N ALA A 83 -1.21 -11.26 -19.12
CA ALA A 83 -1.30 -12.71 -19.25
C ALA A 83 -2.16 -13.32 -18.12
N PHE A 84 -1.90 -12.94 -16.87
CA PHE A 84 -2.66 -13.44 -15.72
C PHE A 84 -4.13 -13.02 -15.77
N HIS A 85 -4.41 -11.75 -16.09
CA HIS A 85 -5.77 -11.24 -16.24
C HIS A 85 -6.53 -11.96 -17.35
N LYS A 86 -5.89 -12.20 -18.51
CA LYS A 86 -6.48 -12.97 -19.61
C LYS A 86 -6.86 -14.38 -19.17
N PHE A 87 -6.00 -15.04 -18.38
CA PHE A 87 -6.32 -16.33 -17.78
C PHE A 87 -7.53 -16.23 -16.85
N CYS A 88 -7.55 -15.24 -15.94
CA CYS A 88 -8.66 -15.06 -15.00
C CYS A 88 -10.00 -14.72 -15.69
N GLN A 89 -9.99 -14.09 -16.87
CA GLN A 89 -11.21 -13.85 -17.66
C GLN A 89 -11.87 -15.15 -18.12
N SER A 90 -11.09 -16.19 -18.44
CA SER A 90 -11.64 -17.49 -18.82
C SER A 90 -12.23 -18.29 -17.66
N ASP A 91 -11.97 -17.86 -16.42
CA ASP A 91 -12.36 -18.53 -15.18
C ASP A 91 -13.27 -17.65 -14.31
N ASP A 92 -13.91 -16.64 -14.93
CA ASP A 92 -14.82 -15.67 -14.30
C ASP A 92 -14.25 -15.01 -13.01
N SER A 93 -12.93 -14.92 -12.90
CA SER A 93 -12.22 -14.46 -11.71
C SER A 93 -11.38 -13.20 -11.95
N ALA A 94 -11.58 -12.54 -13.11
CA ALA A 94 -10.85 -11.34 -13.53
C ALA A 94 -11.03 -10.14 -12.58
N HIS A 95 -12.13 -10.10 -11.82
CA HIS A 95 -12.38 -9.07 -10.81
C HIS A 95 -11.29 -9.05 -9.71
N ASN A 96 -10.70 -10.20 -9.36
CA ASN A 96 -9.67 -10.27 -8.30
C ASN A 96 -8.36 -9.53 -8.66
N PRO A 97 -7.69 -9.78 -9.80
CA PRO A 97 -6.51 -9.02 -10.18
C PRO A 97 -6.82 -7.55 -10.48
N LEU A 98 -8.01 -7.22 -11.00
CA LEU A 98 -8.43 -5.83 -11.21
C LEU A 98 -8.60 -5.08 -9.88
N PHE A 99 -9.28 -5.69 -8.90
CA PHE A 99 -9.39 -5.16 -7.55
C PHE A 99 -8.00 -4.92 -6.94
N TRP A 100 -7.12 -5.92 -7.01
CA TRP A 100 -5.77 -5.80 -6.48
C TRP A 100 -5.02 -4.61 -7.08
N ARG A 101 -5.14 -4.40 -8.39
CA ARG A 101 -4.52 -3.27 -9.11
C ARG A 101 -5.12 -1.93 -8.69
N LYS A 102 -6.44 -1.83 -8.61
CA LYS A 102 -7.14 -0.61 -8.17
C LYS A 102 -6.77 -0.23 -6.74
N VAL A 103 -6.62 -1.21 -5.84
CA VAL A 103 -6.14 -0.94 -4.49
C VAL A 103 -4.69 -0.46 -4.51
N SER A 104 -3.80 -1.04 -5.34
CA SER A 104 -2.42 -0.53 -5.48
C SER A 104 -2.40 0.93 -5.94
N GLU A 105 -3.19 1.28 -6.97
CA GLU A 105 -3.35 2.66 -7.44
C GLU A 105 -3.79 3.59 -6.30
N PHE A 106 -4.81 3.19 -5.53
CA PHE A 106 -5.26 3.95 -4.38
C PHE A 106 -4.19 4.08 -3.27
N LEU A 107 -3.42 3.01 -3.03
CA LEU A 107 -2.32 3.02 -2.06
C LEU A 107 -1.13 3.88 -2.52
N ASP A 108 -1.00 4.18 -3.80
CA ASP A 108 0.03 5.11 -4.26
C ASP A 108 -0.49 6.56 -4.18
N GLU A 109 -1.70 6.82 -4.70
CA GLU A 109 -2.32 8.16 -4.68
C GLU A 109 -2.58 8.71 -3.26
N SER A 110 -2.97 7.83 -2.33
CA SER A 110 -3.18 8.27 -0.95
C SER A 110 -1.89 8.60 -0.20
N VAL A 111 -0.69 8.25 -0.70
CA VAL A 111 0.57 8.74 -0.10
C VAL A 111 0.74 10.22 -0.38
N GLY A 112 0.67 10.63 -1.64
CA GLY A 112 0.80 12.04 -2.03
C GLY A 112 -0.23 12.92 -1.31
N THR A 113 -1.49 12.46 -1.28
CA THR A 113 -2.58 13.16 -0.58
C THR A 113 -2.31 13.35 0.93
N LEU A 114 -1.67 12.37 1.59
CA LEU A 114 -1.37 12.44 3.01
C LEU A 114 -0.11 13.27 3.31
N GLU A 115 0.87 13.24 2.41
CA GLU A 115 2.06 14.09 2.49
C GLU A 115 1.68 15.57 2.36
N ASP A 116 0.80 15.91 1.42
CA ASP A 116 0.26 17.28 1.25
C ASP A 116 -0.40 17.81 2.54
N ILE A 117 -1.13 16.96 3.27
CA ILE A 117 -1.74 17.34 4.55
C ILE A 117 -0.68 17.57 5.63
N SER A 118 0.38 16.77 5.64
CA SER A 118 1.46 16.93 6.62
C SER A 118 2.33 18.17 6.38
N HIS A 119 2.34 18.70 5.15
CA HIS A 119 3.03 19.94 4.79
C HIS A 119 2.19 21.20 5.01
N LEU A 120 0.86 21.08 5.11
CA LEU A 120 -0.01 22.16 5.57
C LEU A 120 0.20 22.34 7.08
N GLU A 121 1.00 23.34 7.47
CA GLU A 121 1.18 23.71 8.87
C GLU A 121 -0.18 23.91 9.56
N ALA A 122 -0.29 23.47 10.81
CA ALA A 122 -1.52 23.48 11.60
C ALA A 122 -2.16 24.88 11.82
N ALA A 123 -1.53 25.95 11.32
CA ALA A 123 -1.98 27.33 11.41
C ALA A 123 -2.72 27.84 10.16
N GLU A 124 -2.59 27.20 8.99
CA GLU A 124 -3.16 27.69 7.71
C GLU A 124 -4.34 26.85 7.17
N LEU A 125 -4.74 25.81 7.90
CA LEU A 125 -5.90 24.98 7.56
C LEU A 125 -7.21 25.74 7.82
N ASP A 126 -7.58 26.68 6.94
CA ASP A 126 -8.97 27.10 6.80
C ASP A 126 -9.77 25.84 6.40
N PRO A 127 -10.75 25.40 7.23
CA PRO A 127 -11.62 24.28 6.93
C PRO A 127 -12.47 24.47 5.67
N LYS A 128 -12.33 25.56 4.92
CA LYS A 128 -12.93 25.75 3.60
C LYS A 128 -11.93 25.67 2.44
N LEU A 129 -10.61 25.77 2.69
CA LEU A 129 -9.57 25.74 1.65
C LEU A 129 -9.06 24.33 1.31
N VAL A 130 -9.35 23.32 2.13
CA VAL A 130 -9.06 21.91 1.83
C VAL A 130 -10.04 21.30 0.79
N PHE A 131 -11.00 22.10 0.29
CA PHE A 131 -12.25 21.59 -0.31
C PHE A 131 -12.45 21.87 -1.80
N SER A 132 -11.45 22.35 -2.55
CA SER A 132 -11.68 22.81 -3.93
C SER A 132 -11.18 21.90 -5.05
N THR A 133 -10.35 20.89 -4.77
CA THR A 133 -9.86 19.95 -5.81
C THR A 133 -10.46 18.55 -5.63
N PRO A 134 -10.97 17.92 -6.71
CA PRO A 134 -11.40 16.53 -6.66
C PRO A 134 -10.21 15.66 -6.27
N ASP A 135 -10.24 15.11 -5.07
CA ASP A 135 -9.22 14.23 -4.52
C ASP A 135 -9.22 12.89 -5.30
N PRO A 136 -8.17 12.60 -6.08
CA PRO A 136 -8.10 11.38 -6.89
C PRO A 136 -8.17 10.11 -6.03
N ALA A 137 -7.57 10.14 -4.83
CA ALA A 137 -7.60 9.01 -3.91
C ALA A 137 -9.03 8.79 -3.37
N LEU A 138 -9.78 9.86 -3.11
CA LEU A 138 -11.20 9.74 -2.71
C LEU A 138 -12.05 9.13 -3.83
N GLN A 139 -11.85 9.55 -5.09
CA GLN A 139 -12.60 8.96 -6.21
C GLN A 139 -12.26 7.48 -6.39
N LEU A 140 -10.98 7.11 -6.33
CA LEU A 140 -10.56 5.71 -6.36
C LEU A 140 -11.17 4.90 -5.21
N ALA A 141 -11.20 5.45 -4.00
CA ALA A 141 -11.82 4.78 -2.85
C ALA A 141 -13.31 4.49 -3.09
N LYS A 142 -14.05 5.42 -3.71
CA LYS A 142 -15.46 5.21 -4.09
C LYS A 142 -15.59 4.12 -5.15
N THR A 143 -14.81 4.20 -6.23
CA THR A 143 -14.81 3.19 -7.30
C THR A 143 -14.53 1.80 -6.73
N ILE A 144 -13.48 1.66 -5.92
CA ILE A 144 -13.14 0.38 -5.28
C ILE A 144 -14.32 -0.12 -4.44
N PHE A 145 -14.95 0.75 -3.65
CA PHE A 145 -16.05 0.36 -2.78
C PHE A 145 -17.27 -0.13 -3.58
N PHE A 146 -17.78 0.70 -4.51
CA PHE A 146 -19.01 0.38 -5.23
C PHE A 146 -18.81 -0.76 -6.24
N ASP A 147 -17.64 -0.84 -6.88
CA ASP A 147 -17.41 -1.84 -7.91
C ASP A 147 -16.97 -3.19 -7.33
N TYR A 148 -16.30 -3.24 -6.17
CA TYR A 148 -15.70 -4.51 -5.69
C TYR A 148 -16.08 -4.91 -4.27
N ILE A 149 -16.51 -3.98 -3.40
CA ILE A 149 -16.76 -4.28 -1.97
C ILE A 149 -18.26 -4.35 -1.65
N VAL A 150 -19.08 -3.55 -2.33
CA VAL A 150 -20.53 -3.54 -2.13
C VAL A 150 -21.11 -4.92 -2.44
N GLN A 151 -21.93 -5.40 -1.50
CA GLN A 151 -22.64 -6.66 -1.67
C GLN A 151 -23.59 -6.58 -2.87
N GLY A 152 -23.52 -7.58 -3.74
CA GLY A 152 -24.30 -7.65 -4.97
C GLY A 152 -23.67 -6.90 -6.15
N SER A 153 -22.45 -6.38 -6.00
CA SER A 153 -21.70 -5.88 -7.15
C SER A 153 -21.37 -7.02 -8.12
N PRO A 154 -21.45 -6.82 -9.45
CA PRO A 154 -21.02 -7.83 -10.43
C PRO A 154 -19.52 -8.19 -10.31
N ASN A 155 -18.70 -7.33 -9.71
CA ASN A 155 -17.28 -7.57 -9.48
C ASN A 155 -16.94 -7.73 -7.98
N GLU A 156 -17.92 -8.12 -7.16
CA GLU A 156 -17.73 -8.33 -5.72
C GLU A 156 -16.57 -9.31 -5.45
N VAL A 157 -15.61 -8.89 -4.62
CA VAL A 157 -14.48 -9.73 -4.20
C VAL A 157 -14.77 -10.46 -2.90
N GLY A 158 -14.31 -11.71 -2.81
CA GLY A 158 -14.45 -12.52 -1.59
C GLY A 158 -13.47 -12.11 -0.49
N ILE A 159 -13.82 -11.10 0.31
CA ILE A 159 -13.07 -10.69 1.52
C ILE A 159 -13.88 -10.94 2.80
N SER A 160 -13.22 -10.92 3.96
CA SER A 160 -13.85 -11.17 5.24
C SER A 160 -14.96 -10.16 5.56
N LYS A 161 -16.10 -10.64 6.07
CA LYS A 161 -17.26 -9.80 6.44
C LYS A 161 -16.90 -8.66 7.40
N GLY A 162 -15.95 -8.91 8.31
CA GLY A 162 -15.43 -7.90 9.22
C GLY A 162 -14.70 -6.76 8.50
N LEU A 163 -13.97 -7.04 7.41
CA LEU A 163 -13.36 -6.00 6.57
C LEU A 163 -14.42 -5.22 5.80
N VAL A 164 -15.39 -5.90 5.18
CA VAL A 164 -16.49 -5.25 4.45
C VAL A 164 -17.18 -4.21 5.33
N GLN A 165 -17.52 -4.56 6.57
CA GLN A 165 -18.17 -3.66 7.52
C GLN A 165 -17.31 -2.44 7.88
N ARG A 166 -16.00 -2.63 8.07
CA ARG A 166 -15.10 -1.50 8.39
C ARG A 166 -14.89 -0.58 7.20
N ILE A 167 -14.64 -1.13 6.01
CA ILE A 167 -14.52 -0.37 4.76
C ILE A 167 -15.82 0.41 4.50
N THR A 168 -16.98 -0.22 4.70
CA THR A 168 -18.30 0.43 4.58
C THR A 168 -18.45 1.60 5.56
N LYS A 169 -18.00 1.44 6.81
CA LYS A 169 -18.02 2.53 7.79
C LYS A 169 -17.08 3.68 7.39
N ASP A 170 -15.89 3.34 6.92
CA ASP A 170 -14.87 4.32 6.54
C ASP A 170 -15.26 5.12 5.30
N ILE A 171 -15.82 4.47 4.27
CA ILE A 171 -16.30 5.16 3.08
C ILE A 171 -17.47 6.09 3.41
N HIS A 172 -18.43 5.68 4.25
CA HIS A 172 -19.52 6.56 4.66
C HIS A 172 -19.02 7.78 5.44
N ARG A 173 -17.99 7.61 6.27
CA ARG A 173 -17.37 8.71 7.00
C ARG A 173 -16.61 9.67 6.07
N LEU A 174 -15.91 9.13 5.06
CA LEU A 174 -15.27 9.90 4.00
C LEU A 174 -16.28 10.71 3.19
N LEU A 175 -17.40 10.08 2.80
CA LEU A 175 -18.47 10.74 2.04
C LEU A 175 -19.16 11.85 2.84
N ARG A 176 -19.39 11.64 4.14
CA ARG A 176 -20.11 12.61 4.98
C ARG A 176 -19.27 13.84 5.32
N ASN A 177 -18.02 13.62 5.74
CA ASN A 177 -17.21 14.68 6.34
C ASN A 177 -16.08 15.17 5.43
N GLN A 178 -15.83 14.49 4.30
CA GLN A 178 -14.72 14.74 3.36
C GLN A 178 -13.35 14.95 4.02
N CYS A 179 -13.19 14.44 5.24
CA CYS A 179 -11.99 14.66 6.02
C CYS A 179 -10.93 13.66 5.61
N LYS A 180 -9.83 14.17 5.07
CA LYS A 180 -8.70 13.39 4.55
C LYS A 180 -8.02 12.53 5.62
N GLU A 181 -8.15 12.85 6.91
CA GLU A 181 -7.67 11.96 8.00
C GLU A 181 -8.33 10.58 7.96
N ASN A 182 -9.56 10.48 7.46
CA ASN A 182 -10.26 9.20 7.33
C ASN A 182 -9.70 8.33 6.18
N LEU A 183 -8.90 8.91 5.26
CA LEU A 183 -8.20 8.14 4.23
C LEU A 183 -7.14 7.23 4.85
N ILE A 184 -6.60 7.57 6.02
CA ILE A 184 -5.62 6.74 6.74
C ILE A 184 -6.24 5.40 7.16
N ASP A 185 -7.47 5.44 7.70
CA ASP A 185 -8.18 4.23 8.09
C ASP A 185 -8.59 3.41 6.86
N MET A 186 -9.13 4.06 5.82
CA MET A 186 -9.46 3.41 4.55
C MET A 186 -8.24 2.74 3.89
N ARG A 187 -7.07 3.40 3.91
CA ARG A 187 -5.78 2.87 3.44
C ARG A 187 -5.37 1.60 4.16
N ARG A 188 -5.49 1.59 5.48
CA ARG A 188 -5.18 0.40 6.29
C ARG A 188 -6.10 -0.77 5.93
N ASP A 189 -7.40 -0.49 5.82
CA ASP A 189 -8.42 -1.53 5.64
C ASP A 189 -8.44 -2.08 4.20
N LEU A 190 -8.26 -1.22 3.18
CA LEU A 190 -8.07 -1.66 1.79
C LEU A 190 -6.76 -2.44 1.59
N ARG A 191 -5.67 -2.09 2.29
CA ARG A 191 -4.44 -2.90 2.27
C ARG A 191 -4.66 -4.30 2.85
N ALA A 192 -5.46 -4.41 3.91
CA ALA A 192 -5.82 -5.71 4.47
C ALA A 192 -6.66 -6.54 3.48
N ALA A 193 -7.65 -5.92 2.84
CA ALA A 193 -8.46 -6.57 1.79
C ALA A 193 -7.60 -7.02 0.60
N GLN A 194 -6.69 -6.17 0.11
CA GLN A 194 -5.73 -6.54 -0.94
C GLN A 194 -4.85 -7.73 -0.54
N THR A 195 -4.47 -7.83 0.74
CA THR A 195 -3.68 -8.95 1.25
C THR A 195 -4.47 -10.26 1.24
N GLU A 196 -5.76 -10.23 1.60
CA GLU A 196 -6.64 -11.41 1.53
C GLU A 196 -6.79 -11.89 0.07
N ILE A 197 -7.09 -10.97 -0.86
CA ILE A 197 -7.24 -11.30 -2.28
C ILE A 197 -5.93 -11.76 -2.91
N PHE A 198 -4.81 -11.14 -2.56
CA PHE A 198 -3.50 -11.63 -3.00
C PHE A 198 -3.24 -13.05 -2.52
N ALA A 199 -3.50 -13.36 -1.24
CA ALA A 199 -3.31 -14.69 -0.70
C ALA A 199 -4.23 -15.73 -1.36
N PHE A 200 -5.47 -15.37 -1.62
CA PHE A 200 -6.42 -16.20 -2.36
C PHE A 200 -5.90 -16.51 -3.77
N MET A 201 -5.60 -15.49 -4.57
CA MET A 201 -5.09 -15.68 -5.93
C MET A 201 -3.78 -16.47 -5.93
N ALA A 202 -2.83 -16.17 -5.03
CA ALA A 202 -1.54 -16.85 -4.96
C ALA A 202 -1.66 -18.35 -4.67
N ASN A 203 -2.61 -18.73 -3.81
CA ASN A 203 -2.77 -20.11 -3.38
C ASN A 203 -3.62 -20.95 -4.33
N TYR A 204 -4.55 -20.33 -5.06
CA TYR A 204 -5.52 -21.04 -5.91
C TYR A 204 -5.34 -20.68 -7.39
N THR A 205 -5.68 -19.45 -7.77
CA THR A 205 -5.72 -19.02 -9.18
C THR A 205 -4.35 -19.07 -9.86
N PHE A 206 -3.30 -18.64 -9.16
CA PHE A 206 -1.94 -18.59 -9.70
C PHE A 206 -1.37 -19.98 -9.96
N ARG A 207 -1.69 -20.97 -9.12
CA ARG A 207 -1.25 -22.35 -9.35
C ARG A 207 -1.86 -22.92 -10.63
N ARG A 208 -3.14 -22.65 -10.88
CA ARG A 208 -3.82 -23.05 -12.13
C ARG A 208 -3.26 -22.28 -13.33
N PHE A 209 -2.98 -20.99 -13.16
CA PHE A 209 -2.32 -20.20 -14.18
C PHE A 209 -0.96 -20.80 -14.57
N GLN A 210 -0.14 -21.20 -13.60
CA GLN A 210 1.18 -21.80 -13.86
C GLN A 210 1.11 -23.10 -14.69
N SER A 211 -0.03 -23.80 -14.68
CA SER A 211 -0.27 -25.00 -15.50
C SER A 211 -0.98 -24.71 -16.82
N SER A 212 -1.33 -23.46 -17.11
CA SER A 212 -2.08 -23.07 -18.31
C SER A 212 -1.16 -22.77 -19.50
N ASP A 213 -1.68 -22.96 -20.72
CA ASP A 213 -0.99 -22.60 -21.96
C ASP A 213 -0.64 -21.10 -22.01
N VAL A 214 -1.47 -20.25 -21.38
CA VAL A 214 -1.23 -18.81 -21.28
C VAL A 214 0.08 -18.52 -20.55
N TYR A 215 0.35 -19.24 -19.46
CA TYR A 215 1.57 -19.08 -18.70
C TYR A 215 2.80 -19.67 -19.40
N VAL A 216 2.65 -20.82 -20.06
CA VAL A 216 3.71 -21.42 -20.88
C VAL A 216 4.13 -20.41 -21.96
N HIS A 217 3.17 -19.86 -22.69
CA HIS A 217 3.44 -18.84 -23.71
C HIS A 217 4.08 -17.58 -23.13
N TYR A 218 3.58 -17.09 -21.99
CA TYR A 218 4.16 -15.94 -21.28
C TYR A 218 5.64 -16.18 -20.92
N ARG A 219 5.98 -17.34 -20.35
CA ARG A 219 7.37 -17.68 -20.00
C ARG A 219 8.27 -17.84 -21.22
N THR A 220 7.78 -18.42 -22.32
CA THR A 220 8.55 -18.58 -23.55
C THR A 220 8.87 -17.24 -24.22
N THR A 221 7.92 -16.30 -24.19
CA THR A 221 8.09 -14.96 -24.77
C THR A 221 8.88 -14.01 -23.86
N HIS A 222 8.97 -14.31 -22.56
CA HIS A 222 9.69 -13.50 -21.57
C HIS A 222 10.74 -14.33 -20.79
N PRO A 223 11.73 -14.93 -21.47
CA PRO A 223 12.70 -15.85 -20.85
C PRO A 223 13.65 -15.15 -19.86
N LEU A 224 13.82 -13.83 -19.98
CA LEU A 224 14.65 -13.01 -19.07
C LEU A 224 14.09 -12.92 -17.63
N LEU A 225 12.97 -13.56 -17.34
CA LEU A 225 12.46 -13.68 -15.97
C LEU A 225 13.30 -14.66 -15.12
N GLU A 226 14.16 -15.50 -15.71
CA GLU A 226 15.00 -16.44 -14.94
C GLU A 226 16.50 -16.08 -14.85
N GLN A 227 16.98 -15.03 -15.54
CA GLN A 227 18.39 -14.65 -15.52
C GLN A 227 18.61 -13.14 -15.39
N LYS A 228 19.10 -12.72 -14.21
CA LYS A 228 20.26 -11.83 -14.02
C LYS A 228 20.48 -11.54 -12.53
N THR A 229 21.25 -12.42 -11.88
CA THR A 229 22.27 -11.99 -10.92
C THR A 229 23.60 -12.47 -11.48
N ASP A 230 24.05 -11.83 -12.56
CA ASP A 230 25.46 -11.90 -12.93
C ASP A 230 26.20 -11.03 -11.93
N ILE A 231 26.71 -11.67 -10.88
CA ILE A 231 27.76 -11.09 -10.04
C ILE A 231 29.00 -11.07 -10.94
N GLN A 232 29.31 -9.92 -11.53
CA GLN A 232 30.67 -9.63 -11.94
C GLN A 232 31.52 -9.55 -10.67
N THR A 233 32.10 -10.67 -10.26
CA THR A 233 33.34 -10.66 -9.48
C THR A 233 34.48 -10.29 -10.41
N SER A 234 34.62 -9.00 -10.74
CA SER A 234 35.92 -8.48 -11.15
C SER A 234 36.66 -8.08 -9.87
N GLY A 235 37.70 -8.84 -9.53
CA GLY A 235 38.61 -8.48 -8.46
C GLY A 235 39.19 -7.10 -8.69
N ALA A 236 39.23 -6.30 -7.63
CA ALA A 236 40.11 -5.13 -7.54
C ALA A 236 41.58 -5.62 -7.60
N PRO A 237 42.54 -4.81 -8.10
CA PRO A 237 42.86 -3.55 -7.45
C PRO A 237 43.20 -2.38 -8.41
N GLY A 238 42.96 -1.16 -7.94
CA GLY A 238 43.69 0.02 -8.44
C GLY A 238 42.84 1.17 -8.96
N ALA A 239 42.83 2.23 -8.16
CA ALA A 239 42.98 3.63 -8.57
C ALA A 239 41.98 4.30 -9.54
N THR A 240 41.53 5.47 -9.05
CA THR A 240 41.18 6.70 -9.78
C THR A 240 39.88 6.75 -10.59
N GLY A 241 38.90 7.47 -10.02
CA GLY A 241 38.26 8.64 -10.65
C GLY A 241 37.36 8.42 -11.87
N GLY A 242 36.08 8.78 -11.74
CA GLY A 242 35.27 9.09 -12.93
C GLY A 242 33.77 8.91 -12.77
N LEU A 243 33.09 10.03 -12.49
CA LEU A 243 31.77 10.44 -13.02
C LEU A 243 30.65 9.40 -13.16
N ILE A 244 29.65 9.54 -12.28
CA ILE A 244 28.28 9.09 -12.51
C ILE A 244 27.68 9.96 -13.63
N SER A 245 27.42 9.36 -14.79
CA SER A 245 26.57 9.95 -15.83
C SER A 245 25.20 9.28 -15.81
N MET A 246 24.19 10.11 -15.57
CA MET A 246 22.78 9.80 -15.70
C MET A 246 22.32 9.92 -17.15
N LEU A 247 21.22 9.21 -17.44
CA LEU A 247 20.11 9.58 -18.34
C LEU A 247 20.20 9.26 -19.84
N THR A 248 19.20 8.45 -20.23
CA THR A 248 18.21 8.62 -21.32
C THR A 248 18.30 7.64 -22.48
N SER A 249 17.29 6.77 -22.55
CA SER A 249 16.87 6.17 -23.82
C SER A 249 15.50 6.73 -24.16
N LYS A 250 15.49 7.60 -25.16
CA LYS A 250 14.30 8.11 -25.85
C LYS A 250 13.60 6.95 -26.56
N LEU A 251 12.29 6.88 -26.38
CA LEU A 251 11.35 6.29 -27.34
C LEU A 251 11.37 7.12 -28.63
N GLN A 252 11.48 6.46 -29.78
CA GLN A 252 11.05 7.01 -31.06
C GLN A 252 10.10 6.00 -31.72
N PHE A 253 8.89 6.51 -31.98
CA PHE A 253 7.83 6.12 -32.91
C PHE A 253 7.60 4.65 -33.25
#